data_AF-A0A956X043-F1
#
_entry.id   AF-A0A956X043-F1
#
_cell.length_a   1.000
_cell.length_b   1.000
_cell.length_c   1.000
_cell.angle_alpha   90.00
_cell.angle_beta   90.00
_cell.angle_gamma   90.00
#
_symmetry.space_group_name_H-M   'P 1'
#
loop_
_entity.id
_entity.type
_entity.pdbx_description
1 polymer ?
#
loop_
_entity_poly.entity_id
_entity_poly.type
_entity_poly.pdbx_seq_one_letter_code
_entity_poly.pdbx_strand_id
1 'polypeptide(L)'
;MNAKSFTGMSVLLLLIIGFVGGYFVGQSPWAPYAFFGPATTTPDEAKDAFSPFWEVWNLVHARYYQQPVDDELLTKGAIDGMLAVLE
;
A
#
# COMPACT_ATOMS: atom_id res chain seq x y z
N MET A 1 -18.28 -27.06 35.14
CA MET A 1 -18.57 -26.20 33.97
C MET A 1 -19.86 -26.68 33.34
N ASN A 2 -20.86 -25.81 33.19
CA ASN A 2 -22.16 -26.20 32.63
C ASN A 2 -22.03 -26.46 31.13
N ALA A 3 -22.59 -27.55 30.61
CA ALA A 3 -22.45 -27.95 29.20
C ALA A 3 -22.80 -26.82 28.21
N LYS A 4 -23.75 -25.95 28.57
CA LYS A 4 -24.15 -24.78 27.76
C LYS A 4 -23.05 -23.71 27.63
N SER A 5 -22.24 -23.48 28.68
CA SER A 5 -21.12 -22.52 28.61
C SER A 5 -19.91 -23.10 27.87
N PHE A 6 -19.74 -24.42 27.88
CA PHE A 6 -18.70 -25.10 27.14
C PHE A 6 -18.96 -25.08 25.63
N THR A 7 -20.19 -25.38 25.19
CA THR A 7 -20.56 -25.30 23.76
C THR A 7 -20.43 -23.88 23.21
N GLY A 8 -20.84 -22.86 23.98
CA GLY A 8 -20.69 -21.46 23.58
C GLY A 8 -19.23 -21.05 23.37
N MET A 9 -18.33 -21.50 24.25
CA MET A 9 -16.90 -21.18 24.15
C MET A 9 -16.22 -21.88 22.96
N SER A 10 -16.62 -23.12 22.65
CA SER A 10 -16.11 -23.84 21.47
C SER A 10 -16.53 -23.20 20.15
N VAL A 11 -17.77 -22.71 20.04
CA VAL A 11 -18.24 -22.00 18.84
C VAL A 11 -17.50 -20.70 18.64
N LEU A 12 -17.24 -19.96 19.72
CA LEU A 12 -16.53 -18.68 19.68
C LEU A 12 -15.06 -18.88 19.26
N LEU A 13 -14.41 -19.94 19.75
CA LEU A 13 -13.07 -20.33 19.32
C LEU A 13 -13.02 -20.68 17.83
N LEU A 14 -13.97 -21.44 17.31
CA LEU A 14 -14.02 -21.79 15.89
C LEU A 14 -14.21 -20.57 14.99
N LEU A 15 -15.03 -19.60 15.42
CA LEU A 15 -15.20 -18.34 14.70
C LEU A 15 -13.91 -17.52 14.67
N ILE A 16 -13.20 -17.43 15.79
CA ILE A 16 -11.92 -16.71 15.87
C ILE A 16 -10.87 -17.40 14.99
N ILE A 17 -10.76 -18.73 15.06
CA ILE A 17 -9.80 -19.49 14.24
C ILE A 17 -10.11 -19.34 12.75
N GLY A 18 -11.39 -19.43 12.36
CA GLY A 18 -11.81 -19.23 10.98
C GLY A 18 -11.51 -17.82 10.48
N PHE A 19 -11.76 -16.80 11.32
CA PHE A 19 -11.46 -15.41 11.00
C PHE A 19 -9.96 -15.14 10.87
N VAL A 20 -9.15 -15.62 11.82
CA VAL A 20 -7.69 -15.48 11.81
C VAL A 20 -7.08 -16.23 10.63
N GLY A 21 -7.52 -17.47 10.37
CA GLY A 21 -7.07 -18.24 9.21
C GLY A 21 -7.39 -17.53 7.90
N GLY A 22 -8.62 -17.02 7.75
CA GLY A 22 -9.03 -16.22 6.59
C GLY A 22 -8.21 -14.93 6.44
N TYR A 23 -7.87 -14.26 7.54
CA TYR A 23 -7.03 -13.06 7.54
C TYR A 23 -5.62 -13.33 7.00
N PHE A 24 -4.95 -14.39 7.47
CA PHE A 24 -3.62 -14.76 7.00
C PHE A 24 -3.62 -15.19 5.52
N VAL A 25 -4.66 -15.90 5.08
CA VAL A 25 -4.82 -16.26 3.65
C VAL A 25 -5.07 -15.02 2.79
N GLY A 26 -5.89 -14.07 3.28
CA GLY A 26 -6.21 -12.83 2.56
C GLY A 26 -5.04 -11.85 2.41
N GLN A 27 -4.02 -11.94 3.28
CA GLN A 27 -2.77 -11.16 3.17
C GLN A 27 -1.65 -11.89 2.44
N SER A 28 -1.88 -13.12 2.01
CA SER A 28 -0.84 -13.93 1.40
C SER A 28 -0.51 -13.48 -0.04
N PRO A 29 0.72 -13.71 -0.53
CA PRO A 29 1.13 -13.27 -1.87
C PRO A 29 0.36 -13.90 -3.04
N TRP A 30 -0.38 -14.97 -2.78
CA TRP A 30 -1.17 -15.72 -3.75
C TRP A 30 -2.66 -15.36 -3.71
N ALA A 31 -3.03 -14.40 -2.85
CA ALA A 31 -4.39 -13.89 -2.81
C ALA A 31 -4.69 -13.11 -4.11
N PRO A 32 -5.80 -13.41 -4.81
CA PRO A 32 -6.13 -12.76 -6.08
C PRO A 32 -6.46 -11.27 -5.92
N TYR A 33 -6.77 -10.80 -4.71
CA TYR A 33 -7.09 -9.42 -4.40
C TYR A 33 -6.50 -9.03 -3.05
N ALA A 34 -5.82 -7.89 -2.96
CA ALA A 34 -5.37 -7.34 -1.68
C ALA A 34 -6.58 -6.75 -0.93
N PHE A 35 -6.91 -7.30 0.24
CA PHE A 35 -8.04 -6.85 1.05
C PHE A 35 -7.75 -5.52 1.80
N PHE A 36 -6.48 -5.20 2.04
CA PHE A 36 -6.04 -3.97 2.69
C PHE A 36 -4.74 -3.46 2.03
N GLY A 37 -4.78 -2.30 1.37
CA GLY A 37 -3.62 -1.67 0.70
C GLY A 37 -3.61 -1.85 -0.84
N PRO A 38 -2.93 -0.96 -1.59
CA PRO A 38 -2.98 -0.96 -3.04
C PRO A 38 -2.40 -2.25 -3.61
N ALA A 39 -3.26 -2.99 -4.32
CA ALA A 39 -2.94 -4.20 -5.06
C ALA A 39 -2.12 -3.86 -6.32
N THR A 40 -0.87 -3.45 -6.16
CA THR A 40 0.19 -3.46 -7.18
C THR A 40 1.45 -2.95 -6.50
N THR A 41 2.23 -3.85 -5.92
CA THR A 41 3.61 -3.49 -5.59
C THR A 41 4.28 -3.15 -6.92
N THR A 42 4.56 -1.87 -7.15
CA THR A 42 5.56 -1.43 -8.11
C THR A 42 6.73 -2.42 -8.03
N PRO A 43 7.14 -3.09 -9.13
CA PRO A 43 8.24 -4.06 -9.08
C PRO A 43 9.41 -3.47 -8.30
N ASP A 44 10.09 -4.26 -7.48
CA ASP A 44 11.13 -3.70 -6.59
C ASP A 44 12.20 -2.93 -7.36
N GLU A 45 12.51 -3.36 -8.58
CA GLU A 45 13.36 -2.64 -9.53
C GLU A 45 12.86 -1.22 -9.86
N ALA A 46 11.54 -1.05 -10.04
CA ALA A 46 10.94 0.25 -10.28
C ALA A 46 10.90 1.10 -8.99
N LYS A 47 10.78 0.51 -7.79
CA LYS A 47 10.89 1.29 -6.55
C LYS A 47 12.28 1.90 -6.40
N ASP A 48 13.32 1.12 -6.64
CA ASP A 48 14.70 1.57 -6.55
C ASP A 48 15.04 2.61 -7.63
N ALA A 49 14.61 2.38 -8.87
CA ALA A 49 14.81 3.31 -9.98
C ALA A 49 14.16 4.68 -9.74
N PHE A 50 13.00 4.73 -9.07
CA PHE A 50 12.29 5.96 -8.75
C PHE A 50 12.66 6.56 -7.37
N SER A 51 13.55 5.93 -6.59
CA SER A 51 13.95 6.47 -5.27
C SER A 51 14.46 7.92 -5.34
N PRO A 52 15.33 8.32 -6.30
CA PRO A 52 15.79 9.71 -6.40
C PRO A 52 14.66 10.69 -6.73
N PHE A 53 13.67 10.27 -7.53
CA PHE A 53 12.50 11.10 -7.82
C PHE A 53 11.70 11.41 -6.55
N TRP A 54 11.44 10.39 -5.72
CA TRP A 54 10.70 10.57 -4.48
C TRP A 54 11.47 11.39 -3.44
N GLU A 55 12.80 11.29 -3.39
CA GLU A 55 13.63 12.14 -2.55
C GLU A 55 13.46 13.62 -2.91
N VAL A 56 13.55 13.96 -4.19
CA VAL A 56 13.37 15.34 -4.67
C VAL A 56 11.94 15.81 -4.46
N TRP A 57 10.94 14.97 -4.77
CA TRP A 57 9.54 15.24 -4.50
C TRP A 57 9.33 15.66 -3.05
N ASN A 58 9.85 14.87 -2.10
CA ASN A 58 9.76 15.16 -0.68
C ASN A 58 10.50 16.45 -0.29
N LEU A 59 11.68 16.71 -0.86
CA LEU A 59 12.42 17.94 -0.60
C LEU A 59 11.67 19.18 -1.08
N VAL A 60 11.05 19.13 -2.24
CA VAL A 60 10.23 20.24 -2.77
C VAL A 60 9.05 20.52 -1.84
N HIS A 61 8.33 19.47 -1.42
CA HIS A 61 7.19 19.63 -0.51
C HIS A 61 7.61 20.12 0.88
N ALA A 62 8.82 19.78 1.34
CA ALA A 62 9.30 20.16 2.66
C ALA A 62 9.98 21.54 2.69
N ARG A 63 10.64 21.95 1.59
CA ARG A 63 11.61 23.06 1.62
C ARG A 63 11.37 24.15 0.58
N TYR A 64 10.43 23.95 -0.36
CA TYR A 64 10.13 25.00 -1.32
C TYR A 64 9.48 26.20 -0.65
N TYR A 65 9.86 27.41 -1.06
CA TYR A 65 9.47 28.64 -0.39
C TYR A 65 7.96 28.91 -0.47
N GLN A 66 7.34 28.61 -1.62
CA GLN A 66 5.91 28.81 -1.84
C GLN A 66 5.19 27.47 -1.69
N GLN A 67 4.35 27.37 -0.67
CA GLN A 67 3.55 26.19 -0.38
C GLN A 67 2.05 26.58 -0.33
N PRO A 68 1.14 25.64 -0.63
CA PRO A 68 1.42 24.29 -1.15
C PRO A 68 1.92 24.34 -2.59
N VAL A 69 2.77 23.39 -2.96
CA VAL A 69 3.10 23.15 -4.37
C VAL A 69 1.93 22.46 -5.06
N ASP A 70 1.85 22.62 -6.38
CA ASP A 70 0.82 21.99 -7.21
C ASP A 70 1.32 20.63 -7.71
N ASP A 71 0.80 19.56 -7.11
CA ASP A 71 1.20 18.18 -7.38
C ASP A 71 0.88 17.74 -8.83
N GLU A 72 -0.21 18.25 -9.41
CA GLU A 72 -0.59 17.95 -10.79
C GLU A 72 0.43 18.58 -11.75
N LEU A 73 0.79 19.85 -11.49
CA LEU A 73 1.80 20.55 -12.28
C LEU A 73 3.19 19.90 -12.14
N LEU A 74 3.59 19.49 -10.94
CA LEU A 74 4.87 18.81 -10.70
C LEU A 74 4.95 17.47 -11.44
N THR A 75 3.86 16.69 -11.38
CA THR A 75 3.80 15.40 -12.06
C THR A 75 3.84 15.57 -13.59
N LYS A 76 3.07 16.53 -14.11
CA LYS A 76 3.07 16.85 -15.55
C LYS A 76 4.45 17.32 -16.02
N GLY A 77 5.09 18.21 -15.27
CA GLY A 77 6.44 18.68 -15.58
C GLY A 77 7.48 17.56 -15.56
N ALA A 78 7.36 16.59 -14.65
CA ALA A 78 8.22 15.41 -14.64
C ALA A 78 8.04 14.54 -15.91
N ILE A 79 6.79 14.36 -16.38
CA ILE A 79 6.48 13.65 -17.64
C ILE A 79 7.07 14.40 -18.83
N ASP A 80 6.82 15.71 -18.93
CA ASP A 80 7.33 16.54 -20.02
C ASP A 80 8.87 16.52 -20.06
N GLY A 81 9.53 16.54 -18.89
CA GLY A 81 10.99 16.42 -18.79
C GLY A 81 11.53 15.07 -19.27
N MET A 82 10.82 13.97 -19.02
CA MET A 82 11.21 12.65 -19.56
C MET A 82 11.06 12.61 -21.09
N LEU A 83 9.98 13.19 -21.62
CA LEU A 83 9.75 13.25 -23.08
C LEU A 83 10.80 14.10 -23.78
N ALA A 84 11.24 15.21 -23.18
CA ALA A 84 12.25 16.10 -23.74
C ALA A 84 13.64 15.45 -23.92
N VAL A 85 13.90 14.29 -23.31
CA VAL A 85 15.14 13.53 -23.50
C VAL A 85 15.07 12.61 -24.74
N LEU A 86 13.87 12.41 -25.29
CA LEU A 86 13.62 11.55 -26.45
C LEU A 86 13.55 12.30 -27.78
N GLU A 87 13.51 13.64 -27.74
CA GLU A 87 13.48 14.54 -28.90
C GLU A 87 14.87 15.11 -29.23
#